data_AF-A0A838QTZ5-F1
#
_entry.id   AF-A0A838QTZ5-F1
#
_cell.length_a   1.000
_cell.length_b   1.000
_cell.length_c   1.000
_cell.angle_alpha   90.00
_cell.angle_beta   90.00
_cell.angle_gamma   90.00
#
_symmetry.space_group_name_H-M   'P 1'
#
loop_
_entity.id
_entity.type
_entity.pdbx_description
1 polymer ?
#
loop_
_entity_poly.entity_id
_entity_poly.type
_entity_poly.pdbx_seq_one_letter_code
_entity_poly.pdbx_strand_id
1 'polypeptide(L)'
;MKDSCEAAYYQNSIWPQQYIGPSRRGICQSTQLMIDNGWRRHNLLGNFHFDPNTGELSEAGRLKVEWILTQSSPNRRTIFIERSIDSEKNAERQESVQQFASDLSSGAVEVRETYVRDHGHRAASVDAVFTGFGAAQRAPVLPPSASSAGAGGAPSN
;
A
#
# COMPACT_ATOMS: atom_id res chain seq x y z
N MET A 1 -2.08 12.46 54.21
CA MET A 1 -1.53 11.08 54.10
C MET A 1 -2.62 10.00 54.23
N LYS A 2 -3.65 10.18 55.07
CA LYS A 2 -4.81 9.24 55.10
C LYS A 2 -5.65 9.29 53.81
N ASP A 3 -5.94 10.49 53.30
CA ASP A 3 -6.77 10.68 52.10
C ASP A 3 -6.18 10.03 50.83
N SER A 4 -4.85 9.94 50.74
CA SER A 4 -4.17 9.27 49.61
C SER A 4 -4.26 7.74 49.67
N CYS A 5 -4.26 7.15 50.87
CA CYS A 5 -4.42 5.70 51.04
C CYS A 5 -5.85 5.27 50.72
N GLU A 6 -6.83 6.05 51.14
CA GLU A 6 -8.25 5.79 50.84
C GLU A 6 -8.53 5.87 49.34
N ALA A 7 -8.04 6.92 48.67
CA ALA A 7 -8.13 7.03 47.22
C ALA A 7 -7.46 5.85 46.48
N ALA A 8 -6.27 5.42 46.93
CA ALA A 8 -5.57 4.27 46.34
C ALA A 8 -6.34 2.95 46.54
N TYR A 9 -6.96 2.75 47.70
CA TYR A 9 -7.81 1.58 47.97
C TYR A 9 -9.01 1.53 47.01
N TYR A 10 -9.72 2.66 46.83
CA TYR A 10 -10.86 2.72 45.91
C TYR A 10 -10.45 2.56 44.44
N GLN A 11 -9.30 3.08 44.02
CA GLN A 11 -8.78 2.84 42.66
C GLN A 11 -8.41 1.37 42.43
N ASN A 12 -7.85 0.70 43.44
CA ASN A 12 -7.51 -0.72 43.36
C ASN A 12 -8.76 -1.61 43.41
N SER A 13 -9.79 -1.24 44.16
CA SER A 13 -11.02 -2.04 44.27
C SER A 13 -11.85 -2.04 42.98
N ILE A 14 -11.73 -1.00 42.16
CA ILE A 14 -12.41 -0.89 40.86
C ILE A 14 -11.48 -1.40 39.72
N TRP A 15 -10.22 -1.75 40.02
CA TRP A 15 -9.31 -2.36 39.05
C TRP A 15 -9.78 -3.75 38.60
N PRO A 16 -9.79 -4.05 37.28
CA PRO A 16 -9.37 -3.22 36.13
C PRO A 16 -10.53 -2.48 35.43
N GLN A 17 -11.74 -2.51 35.98
CA GLN A 17 -12.98 -2.15 35.29
C GLN A 17 -13.01 -0.70 34.77
N GLN A 18 -12.41 0.26 35.49
CA GLN A 18 -12.33 1.64 35.01
C GLN A 18 -11.54 1.80 33.69
N TYR A 19 -10.64 0.87 33.36
CA TYR A 19 -9.81 0.95 32.16
C TYR A 19 -10.42 0.23 30.96
N ILE A 20 -11.28 -0.78 31.18
CA ILE A 20 -11.81 -1.62 30.10
C ILE A 20 -12.55 -0.79 29.05
N GLY A 21 -13.46 0.10 29.46
CA GLY A 21 -14.24 0.93 28.55
C GLY A 21 -13.38 1.88 27.70
N PRO A 22 -12.53 2.72 28.32
CA PRO A 22 -11.56 3.55 27.61
C PRO A 22 -10.62 2.75 26.70
N SER A 23 -10.06 1.62 27.17
CA SER A 23 -9.15 0.80 26.38
C SER A 23 -9.83 0.22 25.14
N ARG A 24 -11.07 -0.30 25.26
CA ARG A 24 -11.84 -0.79 24.10
C ARG A 24 -12.09 0.32 23.09
N ARG A 25 -12.51 1.50 23.54
CA ARG A 25 -12.71 2.66 22.65
C ARG A 25 -11.42 3.06 21.95
N GLY A 26 -10.30 3.09 22.67
CA GLY A 26 -8.99 3.40 22.09
C GLY A 26 -8.60 2.42 20.97
N ILE A 27 -8.79 1.12 21.19
CA ILE A 27 -8.52 0.09 20.17
C ILE A 27 -9.45 0.23 18.96
N CYS A 28 -10.74 0.47 19.18
CA CYS A 28 -11.68 0.66 18.07
C CYS A 28 -11.35 1.92 17.26
N GLN A 29 -10.99 3.02 17.92
CA GLN A 29 -10.61 4.27 17.26
C GLN A 29 -9.32 4.12 16.47
N SER A 30 -8.29 3.48 17.04
CA SER A 30 -7.03 3.24 16.33
C SER A 30 -7.25 2.34 15.12
N THR A 31 -8.06 1.29 15.26
CA THR A 31 -8.39 0.38 14.15
C THR A 31 -9.14 1.11 13.04
N GLN A 32 -10.10 1.97 13.39
CA GLN A 32 -10.82 2.79 12.42
C GLN A 32 -9.87 3.72 11.64
N LEU A 33 -8.95 4.39 12.35
CA LEU A 33 -7.94 5.24 11.71
C LEU A 33 -7.02 4.44 10.76
N MET A 34 -6.65 3.22 11.14
CA MET A 34 -5.86 2.33 10.26
C MET A 34 -6.64 1.95 9.01
N ILE A 35 -7.93 1.61 9.14
CA ILE A 35 -8.81 1.30 8.01
C ILE A 35 -8.90 2.51 7.07
N ASP A 36 -9.15 3.70 7.61
CA ASP A 36 -9.32 4.91 6.79
C ASP A 36 -8.02 5.31 6.08
N ASN A 37 -6.86 5.13 6.74
CA ASN A 37 -5.56 5.28 6.09
C ASN A 37 -5.30 4.23 5.01
N GLY A 38 -5.74 2.98 5.24
CA GLY A 38 -5.68 1.90 4.26
C GLY A 38 -6.46 2.26 2.99
N TRP A 39 -7.69 2.75 3.15
CA TRP A 39 -8.51 3.23 2.03
C TRP A 39 -7.91 4.44 1.34
N ARG A 40 -7.38 5.41 2.09
CA ARG A 40 -6.68 6.57 1.50
C ARG A 40 -5.51 6.14 0.62
N ARG A 41 -4.72 5.16 1.06
CA ARG A 41 -3.61 4.61 0.26
C ARG A 41 -4.10 3.80 -0.94
N HIS A 42 -5.15 3.01 -0.77
CA HIS A 42 -5.68 2.20 -1.86
C HIS A 42 -6.24 3.07 -3.00
N ASN A 43 -6.95 4.14 -2.65
CA ASN A 43 -7.50 5.11 -3.59
C ASN A 43 -6.51 6.21 -4.00
N LEU A 44 -5.22 6.04 -3.73
CA LEU A 44 -4.19 7.01 -4.08
C LEU A 44 -3.71 6.83 -5.52
N LEU A 45 -3.68 7.91 -6.28
CA LEU A 45 -3.06 8.01 -7.58
C LEU A 45 -1.65 8.61 -7.41
N GLY A 46 -0.64 7.74 -7.43
CA GLY A 46 0.77 8.15 -7.49
C GLY A 46 1.24 8.57 -8.89
N ASN A 47 2.49 9.01 -8.99
CA ASN A 47 3.12 9.52 -10.22
C ASN A 47 3.10 8.58 -11.44
N PHE A 48 2.99 7.26 -11.24
CA PHE A 48 2.95 6.28 -12.33
C PHE A 48 1.57 6.14 -12.98
N HIS A 49 0.52 6.70 -12.38
CA HIS A 49 -0.81 6.77 -12.98
C HIS A 49 -0.96 7.93 -13.96
N PHE A 50 0.03 8.82 -14.04
CA PHE A 50 0.03 9.98 -14.91
C PHE A 50 1.17 9.90 -15.92
N ASP A 51 0.93 10.45 -17.11
CA ASP A 51 2.00 10.72 -18.06
C ASP A 51 2.93 11.82 -17.49
N PRO A 52 4.26 11.61 -17.48
CA PRO A 52 5.20 12.57 -16.90
C PRO A 52 5.30 13.89 -17.68
N ASN A 53 4.95 13.89 -18.97
CA ASN A 53 5.12 15.04 -19.86
C ASN A 53 3.82 15.84 -19.98
N THR A 54 2.66 15.17 -20.05
CA THR A 54 1.37 15.82 -20.30
C THR A 54 0.52 15.99 -19.04
N GLY A 55 0.81 15.27 -17.95
CA GLY A 55 -0.01 15.29 -16.74
C GLY A 55 -1.34 14.53 -16.86
N GLU A 56 -1.64 13.97 -18.04
CA GLU A 56 -2.86 13.21 -18.30
C GLU A 56 -2.87 11.84 -17.61
N LEU A 57 -4.06 11.33 -17.33
CA LEU A 57 -4.26 9.97 -16.84
C LEU A 57 -3.79 8.92 -17.85
N SER A 58 -2.78 8.14 -17.45
CA SER A 58 -2.37 6.91 -18.14
C SER A 58 -3.48 5.85 -18.07
N GLU A 59 -3.38 4.81 -18.90
CA GLU A 59 -4.31 3.68 -18.89
C GLU A 59 -4.44 3.03 -17.49
N ALA A 60 -3.33 2.83 -16.79
CA ALA A 60 -3.33 2.32 -15.42
C ALA A 60 -4.08 3.25 -14.45
N GLY A 61 -3.94 4.57 -14.63
CA GLY A 61 -4.68 5.57 -13.86
C GLY A 61 -6.18 5.51 -14.13
N ARG A 62 -6.58 5.43 -15.40
CA ARG A 62 -8.00 5.34 -15.82
C ARG A 62 -8.67 4.11 -15.23
N LEU A 63 -8.05 2.93 -15.36
CA LEU A 63 -8.55 1.68 -14.78
C LEU A 63 -8.69 1.78 -13.26
N LYS A 64 -7.76 2.45 -12.59
CA LYS A 64 -7.84 2.64 -11.14
C LYS A 64 -8.99 3.57 -10.73
N VAL A 65 -9.19 4.68 -11.44
CA VAL A 65 -10.33 5.57 -11.21
C VAL A 65 -11.64 4.84 -11.46
N GLU A 66 -11.73 4.05 -12.53
CA GLU A 66 -12.90 3.23 -12.84
C GLU A 66 -13.20 2.23 -11.73
N TRP A 67 -12.19 1.52 -11.24
CA TRP A 67 -12.36 0.60 -10.13
C TRP A 67 -12.82 1.30 -8.85
N ILE A 68 -12.24 2.47 -8.51
CA ILE A 68 -12.65 3.24 -7.32
C ILE A 68 -14.12 3.64 -7.42
N LEU A 69 -14.56 4.12 -8.59
CA LEU A 69 -15.93 4.61 -8.75
C LEU A 69 -16.98 3.49 -8.86
N THR A 70 -16.62 2.33 -9.41
CA THR A 70 -17.55 1.21 -9.61
C THR A 70 -17.54 0.21 -8.45
N GLN A 71 -16.36 -0.19 -7.98
CA GLN A 71 -16.20 -1.29 -7.01
C GLN A 71 -16.10 -0.83 -5.56
N SER A 72 -15.58 0.39 -5.30
CA SER A 72 -15.50 0.88 -3.92
C SER A 72 -16.89 1.18 -3.36
N SER A 73 -17.08 0.92 -2.06
CA SER A 73 -18.29 1.28 -1.32
C SER A 73 -18.57 2.79 -1.45
N PRO A 74 -19.84 3.25 -1.55
CA PRO A 74 -20.17 4.65 -1.80
C PRO A 74 -19.49 5.65 -0.85
N ASN A 75 -19.38 5.30 0.44
CA ASN A 75 -18.76 6.15 1.47
C ASN A 75 -17.21 6.23 1.37
N ARG A 76 -16.60 5.52 0.42
CA ARG A 76 -15.14 5.41 0.24
C ARG A 76 -14.72 5.63 -1.21
N ARG A 77 -15.49 6.41 -1.97
CA ARG A 77 -15.19 6.79 -3.37
C ARG A 77 -14.44 8.12 -3.50
N THR A 78 -13.73 8.52 -2.44
CA THR A 78 -12.81 9.66 -2.52
C THR A 78 -11.53 9.23 -3.23
N ILE A 79 -11.15 9.96 -4.27
CA ILE A 79 -9.91 9.75 -5.02
C ILE A 79 -8.84 10.66 -4.42
N PHE A 80 -7.66 10.11 -4.15
CA PHE A 80 -6.53 10.89 -3.63
C PHE A 80 -5.45 11.02 -4.69
N ILE A 81 -4.84 12.20 -4.81
CA ILE A 81 -3.73 12.45 -5.73
C ILE A 81 -2.46 12.72 -4.91
N GLU A 82 -1.37 12.03 -5.26
CA GLU A 82 -0.07 12.30 -4.67
C GLU A 82 0.41 13.70 -5.07
N ARG A 83 0.62 14.55 -4.06
CA ARG A 83 1.07 15.92 -4.27
C ARG A 83 2.53 15.95 -4.72
N SER A 84 2.79 16.64 -5.84
CA SER A 84 4.14 16.98 -6.29
C SER A 84 4.58 18.36 -5.77
N ILE A 85 5.87 18.68 -5.91
CA ILE A 85 6.40 19.99 -5.52
C ILE A 85 5.85 21.13 -6.37
N ASP A 86 5.42 20.80 -7.59
CA ASP A 86 4.92 21.72 -8.59
C ASP A 86 3.39 21.82 -8.47
N SER A 87 2.89 23.00 -8.10
CA SER A 87 1.46 23.23 -7.92
C SER A 87 0.69 23.19 -9.23
N GLU A 88 1.31 23.58 -10.34
CA GLU A 88 0.66 23.61 -11.66
C GLU A 88 0.37 22.17 -12.11
N LYS A 89 1.36 21.28 -11.98
CA LYS A 89 1.19 19.85 -12.25
C LYS A 89 0.13 19.18 -11.38
N ASN A 90 -0.02 19.62 -10.13
CA ASN A 90 -1.04 19.05 -9.25
C ASN A 90 -2.45 19.47 -9.69
N ALA A 91 -2.62 20.72 -10.11
CA ALA A 91 -3.87 21.23 -10.64
C ALA A 91 -4.26 20.52 -11.95
N GLU A 92 -3.31 20.35 -12.88
CA GLU A 92 -3.52 19.60 -14.14
C GLU A 92 -3.95 18.16 -13.87
N ARG A 93 -3.26 17.47 -12.95
CA ARG A 93 -3.62 16.09 -12.56
C ARG A 93 -5.01 16.03 -11.94
N GLN A 94 -5.34 16.99 -11.08
CA GLN A 94 -6.66 17.08 -10.45
C GLN A 94 -7.75 17.32 -11.49
N GLU A 95 -7.52 18.21 -12.44
CA GLU A 95 -8.45 18.48 -13.53
C GLU A 95 -8.64 17.26 -14.43
N SER A 96 -7.56 16.60 -14.84
CA SER A 96 -7.61 15.37 -15.66
C SER A 96 -8.42 14.26 -14.98
N VAL A 97 -8.22 14.07 -13.67
CA VAL A 97 -8.99 13.09 -12.89
C VAL A 97 -10.44 13.50 -12.75
N GLN A 98 -10.71 14.77 -12.46
CA GLN A 98 -12.07 15.27 -12.29
C GLN A 98 -12.89 15.11 -13.58
N GLN A 99 -12.28 15.44 -14.73
CA GLN A 99 -12.91 15.30 -16.04
C GLN A 99 -13.24 13.83 -16.35
N PHE A 100 -12.28 12.92 -16.18
CA PHE A 100 -12.52 11.50 -16.41
C PHE A 100 -13.55 10.92 -15.43
N ALA A 101 -13.54 11.36 -14.18
CA ALA A 101 -14.49 10.92 -13.16
C ALA A 101 -15.92 11.42 -13.42
N SER A 102 -16.09 12.63 -13.96
CA SER A 102 -17.40 13.16 -14.34
C SER A 102 -18.00 12.44 -15.54
N ASP A 103 -17.16 11.94 -16.45
CA ASP A 103 -17.63 11.15 -17.59
C ASP A 103 -18.15 9.78 -17.14
N LEU A 104 -17.49 9.18 -16.14
CA LEU A 104 -17.83 7.85 -15.66
C LEU A 104 -18.99 7.82 -14.65
N SER A 105 -19.20 8.92 -13.91
CA SER A 105 -20.22 8.96 -12.85
C SER A 105 -21.04 10.24 -12.91
N SER A 106 -22.35 10.08 -12.76
CA SER A 106 -23.33 11.18 -12.74
C SER A 106 -23.41 11.91 -11.40
N GLY A 107 -22.61 11.49 -10.40
CA GLY A 107 -22.58 12.07 -9.06
C GLY A 107 -21.35 12.94 -8.82
N ALA A 108 -21.39 13.76 -7.77
CA ALA A 108 -20.22 14.54 -7.36
C ALA A 108 -19.10 13.59 -6.87
N VAL A 109 -18.03 13.47 -7.65
CA VAL A 109 -16.82 12.75 -7.24
C VAL A 109 -15.90 13.70 -6.52
N GLU A 110 -15.45 13.28 -5.35
CA GLU A 110 -14.50 14.02 -4.55
C GLU A 110 -13.06 13.61 -4.88
N VAL A 111 -12.30 14.58 -5.39
CA VAL A 111 -10.87 14.43 -5.67
C VAL A 111 -10.09 15.33 -4.72
N ARG A 112 -9.11 14.77 -3.99
CA ARG A 112 -8.30 15.51 -3.02
C ARG A 112 -6.81 15.23 -3.18
N GLU A 113 -5.99 16.26 -3.03
CA GLU A 113 -4.55 16.08 -2.90
C GLU A 113 -4.16 15.49 -1.55
N THR A 114 -3.06 14.75 -1.50
CA THR A 114 -2.49 14.23 -0.26
C THR A 114 -0.96 14.21 -0.29
N TYR A 115 -0.37 14.33 0.90
CA TYR A 115 1.07 14.16 1.11
C TYR A 115 1.48 12.70 1.30
N VAL A 116 0.51 11.77 1.34
CA VAL A 116 0.80 10.35 1.35
C VAL A 116 1.43 9.98 0.01
N ARG A 117 2.61 9.38 0.05
CA ARG A 117 3.31 8.92 -1.15
C ARG A 117 2.89 7.53 -1.51
N ASP A 118 2.81 7.28 -2.81
CA ASP A 118 2.62 5.93 -3.33
C ASP A 118 3.97 5.19 -3.35
N HIS A 119 3.94 3.90 -3.08
CA HIS A 119 5.11 3.02 -3.14
C HIS A 119 5.11 2.14 -4.40
N GLY A 120 4.18 2.37 -5.33
CA GLY A 120 4.09 1.63 -6.59
C GLY A 120 5.14 2.02 -7.64
N HIS A 121 5.22 1.20 -8.69
CA HIS A 121 6.12 1.37 -9.82
C HIS A 121 5.37 1.24 -11.14
N ARG A 122 5.89 1.88 -12.20
CA ARG A 122 5.37 1.69 -13.56
C ARG A 122 5.55 0.25 -14.01
N ALA A 123 4.53 -0.33 -14.64
CA ALA A 123 4.57 -1.71 -15.13
C ALA A 123 5.77 -1.97 -16.05
N ALA A 124 6.09 -1.06 -16.96
CA ALA A 124 7.25 -1.19 -17.85
C ALA A 124 8.59 -1.30 -17.10
N SER A 125 8.75 -0.59 -15.98
CA SER A 125 9.96 -0.68 -15.16
C SER A 125 10.07 -2.03 -14.46
N VAL A 126 8.94 -2.57 -14.02
CA VAL A 126 8.86 -3.86 -13.34
C VAL A 126 9.12 -4.99 -14.33
N ASP A 127 8.52 -4.93 -15.52
CA ASP A 127 8.72 -5.88 -16.61
C ASP A 127 10.18 -5.93 -17.08
N ALA A 128 10.82 -4.77 -17.26
CA ALA A 128 12.22 -4.71 -17.62
C ALA A 128 13.13 -5.42 -16.59
N VAL A 129 12.80 -5.30 -15.29
CA VAL A 129 13.55 -5.99 -14.23
C VAL A 129 13.33 -7.50 -14.29
N PHE A 130 12.10 -7.97 -14.43
CA PHE A 130 11.81 -9.41 -14.46
C PHE A 130 12.38 -10.08 -15.72
N THR A 131 12.17 -9.47 -16.88
CA THR A 131 12.70 -9.94 -18.15
C THR A 131 14.23 -9.93 -18.15
N GLY A 132 14.84 -8.84 -17.67
CA GLY A 132 16.29 -8.75 -17.51
C GLY A 132 16.86 -9.78 -16.54
N PHE A 133 16.18 -10.02 -15.41
CA PHE A 133 16.59 -11.03 -14.43
C PHE A 133 16.56 -12.44 -15.02
N GLY A 134 15.48 -12.82 -15.71
CA GLY A 134 15.38 -14.13 -16.38
C GLY A 134 16.46 -14.32 -17.44
N ALA A 135 16.74 -13.27 -18.23
CA ALA A 135 17.79 -13.32 -19.24
C ALA A 135 19.21 -13.43 -18.63
N ALA A 136 19.42 -12.87 -17.44
CA ALA A 136 20.71 -12.87 -16.74
C ALA A 136 20.94 -14.08 -15.82
N GLN A 137 19.93 -14.93 -15.59
CA GLN A 137 20.08 -16.13 -14.76
C GLN A 137 21.05 -17.12 -15.40
N ARG A 138 22.10 -17.50 -14.65
CA ARG A 138 22.96 -18.63 -15.03
C ARG A 138 22.15 -19.92 -14.99
N ALA A 139 22.39 -20.80 -15.95
CA ALA A 139 21.79 -22.13 -15.96
C ALA A 139 22.09 -22.84 -14.61
N PRO A 140 21.07 -23.38 -13.93
CA PRO A 140 21.27 -24.08 -12.67
C PRO A 140 22.11 -25.35 -12.92
N VAL A 141 23.20 -25.50 -12.19
CA VAL A 141 24.08 -26.67 -12.28
C VAL A 141 24.04 -27.41 -10.95
N LEU A 142 23.84 -28.74 -10.99
CA LEU A 142 23.95 -29.57 -9.80
C LEU A 142 25.43 -29.63 -9.38
N PRO A 143 25.73 -29.59 -8.06
CA PRO A 143 27.09 -29.86 -7.59
C PRO A 143 27.48 -31.29 -8.02
N PRO A 144 28.74 -31.51 -8.44
CA PRO A 144 29.19 -32.82 -8.88
C PRO A 144 29.02 -33.84 -7.75
N SER A 145 28.38 -34.97 -8.06
CA SER A 145 28.29 -36.11 -7.16
C SER A 145 29.71 -36.58 -6.84
N ALA A 146 30.17 -36.40 -5.60
CA ALA A 146 31.47 -36.91 -5.17
C ALA A 146 31.47 -38.44 -5.30
N SER A 147 32.03 -38.94 -6.40
CA SER A 147 32.22 -40.37 -6.61
C SER A 147 33.40 -40.77 -5.73
N SER A 148 33.13 -41.44 -4.61
CA SER A 148 34.17 -42.07 -3.81
C SER A 148 34.83 -43.17 -4.63
N ALA A 149 35.93 -42.84 -5.31
CA ALA A 149 36.78 -43.79 -6.01
C ALA A 149 37.52 -44.66 -4.97
N GLY A 150 36.90 -45.78 -4.59
CA GLY A 150 37.57 -46.87 -3.90
C GLY A 150 38.53 -47.57 -4.85
N ALA A 151 39.82 -47.30 -4.71
CA ALA A 151 40.89 -48.02 -5.39
C ALA A 151 40.98 -49.46 -4.85
N GLY A 152 40.49 -50.43 -5.61
CA GLY A 152 40.69 -51.87 -5.36
C GLY A 152 41.66 -52.44 -6.39
N GLY A 153 42.92 -52.63 -5.99
CA GLY A 153 43.93 -53.31 -6.79
C GLY A 153 43.71 -54.82 -6.87
N ALA A 154 43.91 -55.41 -8.05
CA ALA A 154 43.87 -56.85 -8.29
C ALA A 154 45.28 -57.47 -8.12
N PRO A 155 45.43 -58.64 -7.46
CA PRO A 155 46.69 -59.38 -7.47
C PRO A 155 46.76 -60.38 -8.64
N SER A 156 47.97 -60.55 -9.14
CA SER A 156 48.40 -61.51 -10.16
C SER A 156 48.33 -62.97 -9.70
N ASN A 157 47.86 -63.86 -10.59
CA ASN A 157 48.41 -65.20 -10.78
C ASN A 157 48.08 -65.72 -12.19
#